data_AF-A0A8J6S252-F1
#
_entry.id   AF-A0A8J6S252-F1
#
_cell.length_a   1.000
_cell.length_b   1.000
_cell.length_c   1.000
_cell.angle_alpha   90.00
_cell.angle_beta   90.00
_cell.angle_gamma   90.00
#
_symmetry.space_group_name_H-M   'P 1'
#
loop_
_entity.id
_entity.type
_entity.pdbx_description
1 polymer ?
#
loop_
_entity_poly.entity_id
_entity_poly.type
_entity_poly.pdbx_seq_one_letter_code
_entity_poly.pdbx_strand_id
1 'polypeptide(L)'
;MSYCAAKLTGQTPGSRINLRSGPGTNYQQKGYGLVGDSVHILKAGNTPQDLAFAKDRQGATWYKVGFPKSGARGWVRQDFMTPECFG
;
A
#
# COMPACT_ATOMS: atom_id res chain seq x y z
N MET A 1 -16.89 6.66 10.03
CA MET A 1 -16.33 5.29 9.82
C MET A 1 -15.10 5.48 8.96
N SER A 2 -13.91 5.30 9.52
CA SER A 2 -12.70 5.78 8.84
C SER A 2 -12.15 4.82 7.80
N TYR A 3 -12.29 5.12 6.51
CA TYR A 3 -11.61 4.38 5.47
C TYR A 3 -10.32 5.12 5.09
N CYS A 4 -9.20 4.41 5.00
CA CYS A 4 -7.95 4.97 4.55
C CYS A 4 -7.70 4.59 3.09
N ALA A 5 -7.49 5.59 2.25
CA ALA A 5 -6.91 5.45 0.93
C ALA A 5 -5.42 5.83 1.00
N ALA A 6 -4.71 5.60 -0.10
CA ALA A 6 -3.40 6.19 -0.29
C ALA A 6 -3.20 6.54 -1.77
N LYS A 7 -2.45 7.61 -2.01
CA LYS A 7 -1.94 7.92 -3.34
C LYS A 7 -0.51 7.40 -3.46
N LEU A 8 -0.20 6.67 -4.52
CA LEU A 8 1.17 6.21 -4.77
C LEU A 8 2.04 7.40 -5.20
N THR A 9 3.19 7.54 -4.58
CA THR A 9 4.09 8.69 -4.75
C THR A 9 5.47 8.24 -5.22
N GLY A 10 6.16 9.14 -5.90
CA GLY A 10 7.50 8.96 -6.44
C GLY A 10 7.93 10.20 -7.21
N GLN A 11 9.20 10.26 -7.60
CA GLN A 11 9.78 11.43 -8.25
C GLN A 11 9.20 11.68 -9.66
N THR A 12 8.89 10.62 -10.39
CA THR A 12 8.45 10.70 -11.79
C THR A 12 7.04 10.10 -11.93
N PRO A 13 6.02 10.89 -12.33
CA PRO A 13 4.68 10.39 -12.62
C PRO A 13 4.72 9.22 -13.62
N GLY A 14 3.86 8.22 -13.41
CA GLY A 14 3.84 7.02 -14.26
C GLY A 14 4.98 6.02 -14.00
N SER A 15 5.91 6.29 -13.09
CA SER A 15 6.90 5.28 -12.67
C SER A 15 6.26 4.16 -11.87
N ARG A 16 6.84 2.95 -11.96
CA ARG A 16 6.30 1.76 -11.30
C ARG A 16 6.65 1.72 -9.82
N ILE A 17 5.65 1.44 -8.98
CA ILE A 17 5.79 1.09 -7.56
C ILE A 17 5.43 -0.38 -7.39
N ASN A 18 6.37 -1.16 -6.86
CA ASN A 18 6.20 -2.62 -6.77
C ASN A 18 5.13 -3.01 -5.74
N LEU A 19 4.23 -3.90 -6.15
CA LEU A 19 3.27 -4.57 -5.28
C LEU A 19 3.83 -5.93 -4.87
N ARG A 20 4.14 -6.11 -3.59
CA ARG A 20 4.82 -7.32 -3.09
C ARG A 20 3.88 -8.28 -2.37
N SER A 21 4.28 -9.56 -2.31
CA SER A 21 3.50 -10.60 -1.63
C SER A 21 3.54 -10.51 -0.10
N GLY A 22 4.54 -9.82 0.46
CA GLY A 22 4.72 -9.59 1.89
C GLY A 22 5.48 -8.28 2.18
N PRO A 23 5.60 -7.91 3.46
CA PRO A 23 6.28 -6.70 3.90
C PRO A 23 7.80 -6.87 3.82
N GLY A 24 8.41 -6.39 2.74
CA GLY A 24 9.86 -6.41 2.54
C GLY A 24 10.25 -6.64 1.08
N THR A 25 11.45 -6.20 0.71
CA THR A 25 11.95 -6.31 -0.68
C THR A 25 12.36 -7.72 -1.09
N ASN A 26 12.51 -8.64 -0.14
CA ASN A 26 12.76 -10.06 -0.35
C ASN A 26 11.50 -10.85 -0.77
N TYR A 27 10.31 -10.28 -0.61
CA TYR A 27 9.06 -10.90 -1.06
C TYR A 27 8.84 -10.71 -2.55
N GLN A 28 8.26 -11.74 -3.19
CA GLN A 28 7.96 -11.75 -4.62
C GLN A 28 7.13 -10.52 -5.05
N GLN A 29 7.52 -9.91 -6.16
CA GLN A 29 6.72 -8.90 -6.84
C GLN A 29 5.54 -9.58 -7.54
N LYS A 30 4.31 -9.25 -7.13
CA LYS A 30 3.06 -9.78 -7.72
C LYS A 30 2.45 -8.85 -8.75
N GLY A 31 2.95 -7.62 -8.85
CA GLY A 31 2.48 -6.61 -9.77
C GLY A 31 3.13 -5.27 -9.47
N TYR A 32 2.53 -4.20 -9.98
CA TYR A 32 2.92 -2.83 -9.70
C TYR A 32 1.73 -1.89 -9.85
N GLY A 33 1.80 -0.74 -9.16
CA GLY A 33 1.02 0.45 -9.48
C GLY A 33 1.90 1.50 -10.12
N LEU A 34 1.29 2.59 -10.58
CA LEU A 34 1.99 3.75 -11.10
C LEU A 34 1.96 4.89 -10.08
N VAL A 35 3.00 5.73 -10.08
CA VAL A 35 2.98 7.00 -9.35
C VAL A 35 1.76 7.80 -9.81
N GLY A 36 0.93 8.19 -8.85
CA GLY A 36 -0.35 8.86 -9.07
C GLY A 36 -1.58 7.94 -8.88
N ASP A 37 -1.42 6.62 -8.90
CA ASP A 37 -2.52 5.69 -8.66
C ASP A 37 -3.08 5.83 -7.24
N SER A 38 -4.40 5.68 -7.12
CA SER A 38 -5.09 5.58 -5.84
C SER A 38 -5.28 4.11 -5.45
N VAL A 39 -4.99 3.80 -4.20
CA VAL A 39 -5.20 2.48 -3.59
C VAL A 39 -5.99 2.60 -2.29
N HIS A 40 -6.66 1.53 -1.88
CA HIS A 40 -7.23 1.42 -0.54
C HIS A 40 -6.23 0.75 0.39
N ILE A 41 -6.07 1.26 1.61
CA ILE A 41 -5.35 0.55 2.67
C ILE A 41 -6.32 -0.47 3.27
N LEU A 42 -5.91 -1.74 3.26
CA LEU A 42 -6.74 -2.83 3.76
C LEU A 42 -6.70 -2.89 5.28
N LYS A 43 -7.75 -3.43 5.88
CA LYS A 43 -7.86 -3.64 7.32
C LYS A 43 -7.24 -4.98 7.75
N ALA A 44 -6.67 -5.02 8.94
CA ALA A 44 -6.24 -6.23 9.65
C ALA A 44 -7.36 -6.83 10.51
N GLY A 45 -8.30 -6.00 10.99
CA GLY A 45 -9.38 -6.47 11.85
C GLY A 45 -10.72 -5.75 11.64
N ASN A 46 -11.50 -5.67 12.72
CA ASN A 46 -12.93 -5.38 12.63
C ASN A 46 -13.23 -3.87 12.55
N THR A 47 -12.35 -3.02 13.09
CA THR A 47 -12.57 -1.57 13.09
C THR A 47 -11.96 -0.91 11.86
N PRO A 48 -12.50 0.23 11.39
CA PRO A 48 -11.93 0.94 10.25
C PRO A 48 -10.49 1.45 10.46
N GLN A 49 -10.09 1.65 11.72
CA GLN A 49 -8.74 2.10 12.10
C GLN A 49 -7.71 0.97 12.19
N ASP A 50 -8.15 -0.29 12.19
CA ASP A 50 -7.28 -1.45 12.31
C ASP A 50 -6.66 -1.78 10.94
N LEU A 51 -5.69 -0.97 10.51
CA LEU A 51 -5.03 -1.08 9.21
C LEU A 51 -4.05 -2.26 9.18
N ALA A 52 -3.98 -2.95 8.06
CA ALA A 52 -2.98 -3.98 7.81
C ALA A 52 -1.62 -3.37 7.46
N PHE A 53 -0.77 -3.22 8.47
CA PHE A 53 0.63 -2.81 8.30
C PHE A 53 1.59 -3.78 8.99
N ALA A 54 2.85 -3.76 8.55
CA ALA A 54 3.93 -4.54 9.15
C ALA A 54 5.28 -3.87 8.89
N LYS A 55 6.26 -4.13 9.75
CA LYS A 55 7.65 -3.72 9.52
C LYS A 55 8.43 -4.87 8.91
N ASP A 56 9.32 -4.55 7.96
CA ASP A 56 10.29 -5.53 7.47
C ASP A 56 11.50 -5.67 8.42
N ARG A 57 12.46 -6.53 8.06
CA ARG A 57 13.69 -6.76 8.85
C ARG A 57 14.57 -5.51 9.03
N GLN A 58 14.40 -4.51 8.17
CA GLN A 58 15.13 -3.24 8.21
C GLN A 58 14.35 -2.17 8.98
N GLY A 59 13.17 -2.51 9.51
CA GLY A 59 12.32 -1.60 10.26
C GLY A 59 11.42 -0.71 9.39
N ALA A 60 11.45 -0.87 8.07
CA ALA A 60 10.62 -0.06 7.17
C ALA A 60 9.15 -0.52 7.25
N THR A 61 8.22 0.43 7.29
CA THR A 61 6.77 0.16 7.35
C THR A 61 6.21 -0.14 5.97
N TRP A 62 5.37 -1.17 5.90
CA TRP A 62 4.63 -1.58 4.71
C TRP A 62 3.15 -1.65 5.03
N TYR A 63 2.31 -1.23 4.09
CA TYR A 63 0.85 -1.36 4.17
C TYR A 63 0.35 -2.37 3.15
N LYS A 64 -0.63 -3.18 3.55
CA LYS A 64 -1.37 -4.02 2.62
C LYS A 64 -2.42 -3.16 1.92
N VAL A 65 -2.38 -3.12 0.60
CA VAL A 65 -3.23 -2.28 -0.24
C VAL A 65 -4.04 -3.09 -1.22
N GLY A 66 -5.15 -2.52 -1.68
CA GLY A 66 -5.99 -3.02 -2.75
C GLY A 66 -6.14 -1.98 -3.87
N PHE A 67 -5.94 -2.40 -5.11
CA PHE A 67 -6.13 -1.57 -6.30
C PHE A 67 -7.62 -1.59 -6.70
N PRO A 68 -8.32 -0.44 -6.71
CA PRO A 68 -9.76 -0.40 -6.96
C PRO A 68 -10.14 -0.93 -8.35
N LYS A 69 -9.34 -0.60 -9.37
CA LYS A 69 -9.63 -0.94 -10.77
C LYS A 69 -9.38 -2.42 -11.10
N SER A 70 -8.26 -2.98 -10.62
CA SER A 70 -7.84 -4.34 -10.97
C SER A 70 -8.19 -5.38 -9.92
N GLY A 71 -8.55 -4.97 -8.70
CA GLY A 71 -8.73 -5.87 -7.56
C GLY A 71 -7.41 -6.45 -7.02
N ALA A 72 -6.26 -6.09 -7.58
CA ALA A 72 -4.96 -6.59 -7.14
C ALA A 72 -4.70 -6.20 -5.67
N ARG A 73 -4.13 -7.12 -4.90
CA ARG A 73 -3.82 -6.92 -3.47
C ARG A 73 -2.39 -7.33 -3.16
N GLY A 74 -1.74 -6.58 -2.30
CA GLY A 74 -0.36 -6.85 -1.89
C GLY A 74 0.18 -5.76 -0.97
N TRP A 75 1.49 -5.71 -0.81
CA TRP A 75 2.18 -4.80 0.10
C TRP A 75 2.97 -3.74 -0.66
N VAL A 76 2.84 -2.49 -0.22
CA VAL A 76 3.63 -1.35 -0.71
C VAL A 76 4.28 -0.66 0.49
N ARG A 77 5.53 -0.24 0.33
CA ARG A 77 6.29 0.44 1.39
C ARG A 77 5.74 1.85 1.60
N GLN A 78 5.65 2.30 2.85
CA GLN A 78 5.07 3.58 3.22
C GLN A 78 5.70 4.76 2.46
N ASP A 79 7.01 4.73 2.19
CA ASP A 79 7.73 5.80 1.48
C ASP A 79 7.21 6.10 0.06
N PHE A 80 6.47 5.15 -0.54
CA PHE A 80 5.90 5.28 -1.89
C PHE A 80 4.40 5.54 -1.87
N MET A 81 3.86 5.99 -0.73
CA MET A 81 2.46 6.35 -0.63
C MET A 81 2.22 7.47 0.38
N THR A 82 1.16 8.24 0.14
CA THR A 82 0.62 9.18 1.12
C THR A 82 -0.74 8.66 1.58
N PRO A 83 -0.87 8.16 2.82
CA PRO A 83 -2.16 7.77 3.38
C PRO A 83 -3.10 8.97 3.57
N GLU A 84 -4.36 8.79 3.22
CA GLU A 84 -5.45 9.74 3.42
C GLU A 84 -6.61 8.99 4.09
N CYS A 85 -6.83 9.28 5.37
CA CYS A 85 -7.88 8.65 6.17
C CYS A 85 -9.02 9.63 6.41
N PHE A 86 -10.24 9.23 6.04
CA PHE A 86 -11.43 10.04 6.24
C PHE A 86 -12.10 9.66 7.57
N GLY A 87 -12.78 10.60 8.25
CA GLY A 87 -13.44 10.39 9.55
C GLY A 87 -14.81 9.74 9.44
#